data_AF-A0A524DKL9-F1
#
_entry.id   AF-A0A524DKL9-F1
#
_cell.length_a   1.000
_cell.length_b   1.000
_cell.length_c   1.000
_cell.angle_alpha   90.00
_cell.angle_beta   90.00
_cell.angle_gamma   90.00
#
_symmetry.space_group_name_H-M   'P 1'
#
loop_
_entity.id
_entity.type
_entity.pdbx_description
1 polymer ?
#
loop_
_entity_poly.entity_id
_entity_poly.type
_entity_poly.pdbx_seq_one_letter_code
_entity_poly.pdbx_strand_id
1 'polypeptide(L)'
;MIKESFIFKEDLIKGKSLYPYLTIFKKEPFKSFFSVKSREIGPFYISNSDEVIKFYQFFNKNILNERPLNLENVYYFLLLRKYLKEDKKENKKELYDYIKKCKFSKGNDKLGFKFSPYSNQKEPDIWSTYFALASMKLLGVLNEFLASKGQNQVAREIKDFVHPHNKGDRFLHCFVEDCEICKKTSSARTLYFALEILRLVGIDTRLSKDSFRSYLTDKKRDPLMVFKLLCFKLLDLDSNVNEKALQYLHQFQKENGGFSFKKIDGKINTTFWLVYVLDIYSWLINYNPIPIYSFINSKLNEILSEDSNRTLIKMMELSKLIIILSIIWKKFINTIERVLFKQLEQEKYVDSNQIKTSFGLTHGIEEVISYINEYYTFNIRILDNQLEFNNYIRDLSPGQKDF
;
A
#
# COMPACT_ATOMS: atom_id res chain seq x y z
N MET A 1 -24.83 23.90 -39.31
CA MET A 1 -24.00 22.71 -39.01
C MET A 1 -22.56 23.16 -38.89
N ILE A 2 -22.07 23.38 -37.67
CA ILE A 2 -20.68 23.83 -37.44
C ILE A 2 -19.79 22.60 -37.54
N LYS A 3 -18.96 22.51 -38.57
CA LYS A 3 -17.87 21.54 -38.64
C LYS A 3 -16.73 22.09 -37.79
N GLU A 4 -16.56 21.55 -36.59
CA GLU A 4 -15.34 21.77 -35.82
C GLU A 4 -14.18 21.04 -36.50
N SER A 5 -13.28 21.81 -37.10
CA SER A 5 -12.02 21.31 -37.65
C SER A 5 -10.93 21.40 -36.59
N PHE A 6 -10.39 20.26 -36.17
CA PHE A 6 -9.20 20.20 -35.33
C PHE A 6 -7.96 20.55 -36.18
N ILE A 7 -7.32 21.69 -35.91
CA ILE A 7 -6.07 22.09 -36.53
C ILE A 7 -4.92 21.67 -35.60
N PHE A 8 -4.09 20.72 -36.05
CA PHE A 8 -2.85 20.36 -35.37
C PHE A 8 -1.82 21.48 -35.58
N LYS A 9 -1.35 22.09 -34.48
CA LYS A 9 -0.18 22.98 -34.48
C LYS A 9 1.08 22.14 -34.36
N GLU A 10 1.65 21.73 -35.48
CA GLU A 10 3.08 21.42 -35.65
C GLU A 10 3.36 21.20 -37.14
N ASP A 11 4.46 21.77 -37.64
CA ASP A 11 4.81 21.80 -39.06
C ASP A 11 4.90 20.39 -39.65
N LEU A 12 3.85 20.00 -40.37
CA LEU A 12 3.78 18.75 -41.12
C LEU A 12 4.82 18.78 -42.25
N ILE A 13 5.93 18.08 -42.06
CA ILE A 13 6.85 17.74 -43.15
C ILE A 13 6.03 16.99 -44.21
N LYS A 14 5.81 17.62 -45.37
CA LYS A 14 5.11 17.02 -46.52
C LYS A 14 5.67 15.61 -46.80
N GLY A 15 4.81 14.60 -46.76
CA GLY A 15 5.12 13.22 -47.16
C GLY A 15 5.34 12.21 -46.04
N LYS A 16 5.26 12.58 -44.75
CA LYS A 16 5.30 11.61 -43.64
C LYS A 16 3.90 11.27 -43.13
N SER A 17 3.61 9.98 -43.02
CA SER A 17 2.35 9.46 -42.45
C SER A 17 2.15 9.98 -41.02
N LEU A 18 0.95 10.47 -40.71
CA LEU A 18 0.51 10.86 -39.36
C LEU A 18 0.33 9.65 -38.42
N TYR A 19 0.21 8.45 -38.99
CA TYR A 19 -0.13 7.23 -38.27
C TYR A 19 0.81 6.94 -37.09
N PRO A 20 2.16 7.04 -37.21
CA PRO A 20 3.07 6.78 -36.10
C PRO A 20 2.89 7.73 -34.91
N TYR A 21 2.40 8.95 -35.14
CA TYR A 21 2.14 9.95 -34.09
C TYR A 21 0.76 9.78 -33.46
N LEU A 22 -0.23 9.30 -34.24
CA LEU A 22 -1.56 8.93 -33.76
C LEU A 22 -1.55 7.62 -32.95
N THR A 23 -0.66 6.68 -33.29
CA THR A 23 -0.58 5.35 -32.66
C THR A 23 0.44 5.23 -31.54
N ILE A 24 1.02 6.33 -31.03
CA ILE A 24 1.77 6.25 -29.78
C ILE A 24 0.75 5.97 -28.66
N PHE A 25 0.52 4.68 -28.38
CA PHE A 25 -0.24 4.25 -27.21
C PHE A 25 0.43 4.86 -25.98
N LYS A 26 -0.16 5.95 -25.47
CA LYS A 26 0.29 6.56 -24.22
C LYS A 26 -0.05 5.59 -23.11
N LYS A 27 0.92 4.77 -22.71
CA LYS A 27 0.82 3.91 -21.52
C LYS A 27 0.30 4.74 -20.35
N GLU A 28 -0.77 4.28 -19.72
CA GLU A 28 -1.33 4.98 -18.57
C GLU A 28 -0.25 5.15 -17.48
N PRO A 29 -0.15 6.34 -16.87
CA PRO A 29 0.78 6.53 -15.76
C PRO A 29 0.47 5.55 -14.63
N PHE A 30 1.50 4.90 -14.09
CA PHE A 30 1.36 4.01 -12.94
C PHE A 30 0.64 4.72 -11.78
N LYS A 31 -0.39 4.10 -11.20
CA LYS A 31 -1.10 4.62 -10.02
C LYS A 31 -0.60 3.89 -8.78
N SER A 32 -0.03 4.63 -7.85
CA SER A 32 0.34 4.07 -6.54
C SER A 32 -0.90 3.76 -5.70
N PHE A 33 -0.77 2.91 -4.67
CA PHE A 33 -1.88 2.46 -3.82
C PHE A 33 -2.72 3.61 -3.25
N PHE A 34 -2.10 4.74 -2.87
CA PHE A 34 -2.85 5.90 -2.39
C PHE A 34 -3.66 6.59 -3.51
N SER A 35 -3.21 6.51 -4.77
CA SER A 35 -3.84 7.14 -5.94
C SER A 35 -4.95 6.30 -6.59
N VAL A 36 -5.04 5.00 -6.29
CA VAL A 36 -6.15 4.13 -6.73
C VAL A 36 -7.48 4.71 -6.25
N LYS A 37 -8.54 4.77 -7.06
CA LYS A 37 -9.83 5.29 -6.57
C LYS A 37 -10.50 4.26 -5.66
N SER A 38 -11.29 4.70 -4.67
CA SER A 38 -11.99 3.78 -3.76
C SER A 38 -12.89 2.77 -4.51
N ARG A 39 -13.54 3.19 -5.60
CA ARG A 39 -14.32 2.33 -6.50
C ARG A 39 -13.50 1.31 -7.30
N GLU A 40 -12.20 1.53 -7.44
CA GLU A 40 -11.27 0.63 -8.14
C GLU A 40 -10.67 -0.41 -7.17
N ILE A 41 -10.89 -0.25 -5.86
CA ILE A 41 -10.52 -1.26 -4.86
C ILE A 41 -11.56 -2.38 -4.94
N GLY A 42 -11.13 -3.53 -5.46
CA GLY A 42 -11.96 -4.73 -5.56
C GLY A 42 -12.53 -5.17 -4.21
N PRO A 43 -13.55 -6.05 -4.20
CA PRO A 43 -14.00 -6.67 -2.97
C PRO A 43 -12.88 -7.53 -2.39
N PHE A 44 -12.76 -7.52 -1.07
CA PHE A 44 -11.90 -8.42 -0.31
C PHE A 44 -12.55 -8.70 1.03
N TYR A 45 -12.39 -9.92 1.53
CA TYR A 45 -12.95 -10.34 2.81
C TYR A 45 -11.96 -10.01 3.94
N ILE A 46 -12.45 -9.35 4.98
CA ILE A 46 -11.71 -9.08 6.21
C ILE A 46 -12.31 -9.96 7.30
N SER A 47 -11.50 -10.83 7.87
CA SER A 47 -11.91 -11.57 9.06
C SER A 47 -12.09 -10.65 10.24
N ASN A 48 -13.08 -10.95 11.09
CA ASN A 48 -13.46 -10.10 12.22
C ASN A 48 -13.69 -8.64 11.79
N SER A 49 -14.41 -8.45 10.67
CA SER A 49 -14.69 -7.12 10.09
C SER A 49 -15.22 -6.15 11.16
N ASP A 50 -16.13 -6.60 12.03
CA ASP A 50 -16.68 -5.80 13.12
C ASP A 50 -15.61 -5.25 14.08
N GLU A 51 -14.61 -6.04 14.45
CA GLU A 51 -13.53 -5.59 15.33
C GLU A 51 -12.59 -4.61 14.62
N VAL A 52 -12.32 -4.82 13.33
CA VAL A 52 -11.58 -3.86 12.51
C VAL A 52 -12.32 -2.53 12.41
N ILE A 53 -13.64 -2.56 12.20
CA ILE A 53 -14.48 -1.36 12.17
C ILE A 53 -14.50 -0.68 13.54
N LYS A 54 -14.68 -1.41 14.65
CA LYS A 54 -14.60 -0.85 16.01
C LYS A 54 -13.26 -0.17 16.27
N PHE A 55 -12.15 -0.81 15.89
CA PHE A 55 -10.81 -0.24 16.01
C PHE A 55 -10.68 1.06 15.20
N TYR A 56 -11.14 1.06 13.94
CA TYR A 56 -11.14 2.26 13.11
C TYR A 56 -12.00 3.38 13.73
N GLN A 57 -13.20 3.07 14.22
CA GLN A 57 -14.13 4.03 14.79
C GLN A 57 -13.59 4.69 16.06
N PHE A 58 -12.79 3.98 16.86
CA PHE A 58 -12.06 4.59 17.98
C PHE A 58 -11.16 5.75 17.50
N PHE A 59 -10.31 5.51 16.49
CA PHE A 59 -9.46 6.56 15.94
C PHE A 59 -10.27 7.63 15.22
N ASN A 60 -11.33 7.24 14.51
CA ASN A 60 -12.18 8.20 13.83
C ASN A 60 -12.76 9.23 14.80
N LYS A 61 -13.09 8.85 16.04
CA LYS A 61 -13.55 9.78 17.08
C LYS A 61 -12.40 10.56 17.76
N ASN A 62 -11.22 9.95 17.91
CA ASN A 62 -10.19 10.45 18.81
C ASN A 62 -8.88 10.92 18.13
N ILE A 63 -8.70 10.75 16.81
CA ILE A 63 -7.39 10.89 16.13
C ILE A 63 -6.70 12.22 16.41
N LEU A 64 -7.45 13.32 16.50
CA LEU A 64 -6.90 14.66 16.76
C LEU A 64 -6.48 14.88 18.22
N ASN A 65 -7.00 14.07 19.14
CA ASN A 65 -6.69 14.09 20.57
C ASN A 65 -5.52 13.16 20.92
N GLU A 66 -5.21 12.17 20.07
CA GLU A 66 -4.08 11.27 20.23
C GLU A 66 -2.75 12.02 20.12
N ARG A 67 -1.88 11.89 21.13
CA ARG A 67 -0.57 12.55 21.13
C ARG A 67 0.56 11.51 21.24
N PRO A 68 1.66 11.64 20.49
CA PRO A 68 1.96 12.70 19.53
C PRO A 68 1.47 12.40 18.09
N LEU A 69 0.38 13.02 17.64
CA LEU A 69 -0.07 12.97 16.25
C LEU A 69 0.93 13.68 15.31
N ASN A 70 1.16 13.07 14.15
CA ASN A 70 1.95 13.62 13.04
C ASN A 70 1.28 13.35 11.67
N LEU A 71 1.85 13.93 10.61
CA LEU A 71 1.31 13.79 9.25
C LEU A 71 1.34 12.36 8.69
N GLU A 72 2.32 11.53 9.10
CA GLU A 72 2.36 10.12 8.69
C GLU A 72 1.17 9.36 9.30
N ASN A 73 0.84 9.61 10.56
CA ASN A 73 -0.35 9.02 11.19
C ASN A 73 -1.63 9.43 10.44
N VAL A 74 -1.80 10.72 10.16
CA VAL A 74 -2.97 11.23 9.42
C VAL A 74 -3.09 10.55 8.06
N TYR A 75 -1.97 10.39 7.35
CA TYR A 75 -1.93 9.73 6.06
C TYR A 75 -2.40 8.27 6.13
N TYR A 76 -1.87 7.46 7.05
CA TYR A 76 -2.29 6.06 7.18
C TYR A 76 -3.71 5.89 7.74
N PHE A 77 -4.17 6.80 8.60
CA PHE A 77 -5.56 6.83 9.05
C PHE A 77 -6.52 7.05 7.87
N LEU A 78 -6.23 8.02 7.00
CA LEU A 78 -7.03 8.29 5.81
C LEU A 78 -6.98 7.16 4.78
N LEU A 79 -5.86 6.46 4.68
CA LEU A 79 -5.77 5.25 3.87
C LEU A 79 -6.62 4.12 4.46
N LEU A 80 -6.60 3.91 5.77
CA LEU A 80 -7.42 2.90 6.42
C LEU A 80 -8.90 3.17 6.13
N ARG A 81 -9.36 4.41 6.36
CA ARG A 81 -10.71 4.88 5.98
C ARG A 81 -11.05 4.56 4.52
N LYS A 82 -10.14 4.88 3.60
CA LYS A 82 -10.35 4.66 2.15
C LYS A 82 -10.50 3.18 1.81
N TYR A 83 -9.68 2.31 2.38
CA TYR A 83 -9.66 0.88 2.05
C TYR A 83 -10.77 0.10 2.76
N LEU A 84 -11.23 0.58 3.92
CA LEU A 84 -12.46 0.09 4.57
C LEU A 84 -13.74 0.61 3.89
N LYS A 85 -13.63 1.57 2.95
CA LYS A 85 -14.76 2.21 2.24
C LYS A 85 -15.73 2.96 3.16
N GLU A 86 -15.22 3.48 4.28
CA GLU A 86 -15.96 4.27 5.26
C GLU A 86 -16.27 5.71 4.75
N ASP A 87 -17.28 6.37 5.32
CA ASP A 87 -17.69 7.72 4.91
C ASP A 87 -16.55 8.74 5.10
N LYS A 88 -16.38 9.61 4.11
CA LYS A 88 -15.31 10.61 4.01
C LYS A 88 -15.65 11.92 4.70
N LYS A 89 -16.88 12.12 5.16
CA LYS A 89 -17.33 13.43 5.67
C LYS A 89 -16.80 13.74 7.08
N GLU A 90 -16.66 12.74 7.92
CA GLU A 90 -16.26 12.96 9.32
C GLU A 90 -14.83 13.47 9.46
N ASN A 91 -14.67 14.50 10.30
CA ASN A 91 -13.41 15.16 10.65
C ASN A 91 -12.63 15.79 9.47
N LYS A 92 -13.27 15.95 8.30
CA LYS A 92 -12.60 16.43 7.08
C LYS A 92 -11.97 17.82 7.29
N LYS A 93 -12.70 18.74 7.92
CA LYS A 93 -12.27 20.12 8.13
C LYS A 93 -11.13 20.18 9.15
N GLU A 94 -11.30 19.49 10.27
CA GLU A 94 -10.37 19.49 11.38
C GLU A 94 -9.03 18.84 11.00
N LEU A 95 -9.07 17.74 10.24
CA LEU A 95 -7.87 17.11 9.68
C LEU A 95 -7.17 18.04 8.67
N TYR A 96 -7.94 18.72 7.81
CA TYR A 96 -7.36 19.69 6.88
C TYR A 96 -6.71 20.87 7.60
N ASP A 97 -7.34 21.40 8.64
CA ASP A 97 -6.81 22.48 9.48
C ASP A 97 -5.55 22.02 10.24
N TYR A 98 -5.52 20.78 10.73
CA TYR A 98 -4.30 20.18 11.29
C TYR A 98 -3.16 20.15 10.26
N ILE A 99 -3.41 19.65 9.04
CA ILE A 99 -2.39 19.60 7.98
C ILE A 99 -1.90 21.02 7.62
N LYS A 100 -2.81 22.00 7.55
CA LYS A 100 -2.46 23.41 7.30
C LYS A 100 -1.54 23.98 8.37
N LYS A 101 -1.73 23.63 9.65
CA LYS A 101 -0.83 24.07 10.73
C LYS A 101 0.59 23.52 10.59
N CYS A 102 0.79 22.42 9.85
CA CYS A 102 2.12 21.90 9.52
C CYS A 102 2.80 22.64 8.35
N LYS A 103 2.08 23.50 7.62
CA LYS A 103 2.61 24.20 6.46
C LYS A 103 3.75 25.13 6.87
N PHE A 104 4.83 25.13 6.08
CA PHE A 104 5.95 26.03 6.24
C PHE A 104 6.26 26.75 4.93
N SER A 105 6.53 28.05 5.03
CA SER A 105 6.99 28.88 3.93
C SER A 105 8.06 29.84 4.45
N LYS A 106 9.20 29.92 3.75
CA LYS A 106 10.34 30.79 4.08
C LYS A 106 10.72 31.59 2.84
N GLY A 107 10.37 32.88 2.83
CA GLY A 107 10.30 33.66 1.59
C GLY A 107 9.19 33.12 0.69
N ASN A 108 8.54 33.96 -0.10
CA ASN A 108 7.31 33.61 -0.83
C ASN A 108 7.49 32.54 -1.95
N ASP A 109 8.63 31.85 -2.00
CA ASP A 109 9.06 31.05 -3.17
C ASP A 109 9.19 29.55 -2.87
N LYS A 110 9.09 29.11 -1.61
CA LYS A 110 9.20 27.68 -1.24
C LYS A 110 8.11 27.27 -0.26
N LEU A 111 7.46 26.15 -0.55
CA LEU A 111 6.39 25.59 0.26
C LEU A 111 6.66 24.11 0.56
N GLY A 112 6.74 23.79 1.85
CA GLY A 112 6.83 22.42 2.35
C GLY A 112 6.02 22.24 3.64
N PHE A 113 6.10 21.07 4.25
CA PHE A 113 5.42 20.76 5.51
C PHE A 113 6.38 20.18 6.55
N LYS A 114 6.11 20.47 7.81
CA LYS A 114 6.78 19.89 8.98
C LYS A 114 6.04 18.63 9.44
N PHE A 115 6.72 17.79 10.21
CA PHE A 115 6.19 16.51 10.72
C PHE A 115 4.88 16.63 11.49
N SER A 116 4.76 17.66 12.34
CA SER A 116 3.62 17.93 13.22
C SER A 116 3.61 19.43 13.55
N PRO A 117 2.45 20.06 13.84
CA PRO A 117 2.42 21.48 14.20
C PRO A 117 3.12 21.75 15.54
N TYR A 118 3.31 20.71 16.36
CA TYR A 118 3.97 20.78 17.66
C TYR A 118 5.42 20.28 17.62
N SER A 119 5.94 19.96 16.43
CA SER A 119 7.32 19.49 16.31
C SER A 119 8.32 20.65 16.47
N ASN A 120 9.46 20.38 17.11
CA ASN A 120 10.59 21.33 17.20
C ASN A 120 11.33 21.52 15.86
N GLN A 121 10.82 20.92 14.77
CA GLN A 121 11.40 20.98 13.45
C GLN A 121 11.37 22.43 12.93
N LYS A 122 12.55 22.98 12.63
CA LYS A 122 12.68 24.36 12.14
C LYS A 122 12.37 24.49 10.65
N GLU A 123 12.68 23.46 9.86
CA GLU A 123 12.54 23.45 8.40
C GLU A 123 11.73 22.24 7.90
N PRO A 124 10.95 22.36 6.82
CA PRO A 124 10.16 21.27 6.25
C PRO A 124 11.04 20.16 5.67
N ASP A 125 10.45 19.00 5.44
CA ASP A 125 11.11 17.84 4.84
C ASP A 125 10.26 17.21 3.74
N ILE A 126 10.90 16.36 2.91
CA ILE A 126 10.25 15.71 1.78
C ILE A 126 9.13 14.76 2.22
N TRP A 127 9.30 14.02 3.31
CA TRP A 127 8.35 12.97 3.70
C TRP A 127 7.06 13.58 4.27
N SER A 128 7.20 14.54 5.18
CA SER A 128 6.10 15.34 5.72
C SER A 128 5.34 16.06 4.62
N THR A 129 6.05 16.62 3.63
CA THR A 129 5.42 17.25 2.46
C THR A 129 4.62 16.25 1.64
N TYR A 130 5.14 15.05 1.39
CA TYR A 130 4.40 13.98 0.74
C TYR A 130 3.15 13.59 1.53
N PHE A 131 3.28 13.33 2.84
CA PHE A 131 2.16 12.92 3.68
C PHE A 131 1.07 13.99 3.75
N ALA A 132 1.43 15.29 3.82
CA ALA A 132 0.47 16.38 3.77
C ALA A 132 -0.32 16.40 2.46
N LEU A 133 0.37 16.44 1.32
CA LEU A 133 -0.29 16.54 0.01
C LEU A 133 -1.11 15.29 -0.32
N ALA A 134 -0.60 14.11 0.01
CA ALA A 134 -1.32 12.85 -0.16
C ALA A 134 -2.56 12.79 0.74
N SER A 135 -2.46 13.25 1.99
CA SER A 135 -3.61 13.36 2.90
C SER A 135 -4.67 14.33 2.38
N MET A 136 -4.26 15.50 1.86
CA MET A 136 -5.18 16.44 1.22
C MET A 136 -5.87 15.84 -0.01
N LYS A 137 -5.18 14.99 -0.78
CA LYS A 137 -5.79 14.25 -1.89
C LYS A 137 -6.82 13.24 -1.39
N LEU A 138 -6.51 12.50 -0.33
CA LEU A 138 -7.43 11.53 0.28
C LEU A 138 -8.69 12.21 0.85
N LEU A 139 -8.55 13.41 1.40
CA LEU A 139 -9.65 14.27 1.87
C LEU A 139 -10.43 14.95 0.71
N GLY A 140 -9.91 14.92 -0.51
CA GLY A 140 -10.52 15.57 -1.68
C GLY A 140 -10.40 17.10 -1.68
N VAL A 141 -9.40 17.67 -0.99
CA VAL A 141 -9.18 19.13 -0.88
C VAL A 141 -7.87 19.60 -1.51
N LEU A 142 -7.09 18.69 -2.11
CA LEU A 142 -5.81 19.04 -2.73
C LEU A 142 -5.95 20.10 -3.84
N ASN A 143 -6.95 19.96 -4.72
CA ASN A 143 -7.15 20.91 -5.81
C ASN A 143 -7.49 22.32 -5.30
N GLU A 144 -8.33 22.41 -4.26
CA GLU A 144 -8.65 23.67 -3.58
C GLU A 144 -7.40 24.29 -2.95
N PHE A 145 -6.57 23.47 -2.30
CA PHE A 145 -5.30 23.92 -1.73
C PHE A 145 -4.35 24.47 -2.80
N LEU A 146 -4.18 23.76 -3.92
CA LEU A 146 -3.33 24.21 -5.02
C LEU A 146 -3.88 25.50 -5.66
N ALA A 147 -5.20 25.64 -5.77
CA ALA A 147 -5.84 26.83 -6.34
C ALA A 147 -5.82 28.06 -5.41
N SER A 148 -5.52 27.90 -4.11
CA SER A 148 -5.65 28.97 -3.09
C SER A 148 -4.86 30.25 -3.35
N LYS A 149 -3.75 30.18 -4.09
CA LYS A 149 -2.95 31.32 -4.57
C LYS A 149 -2.77 31.34 -6.09
N GLY A 150 -3.63 30.60 -6.81
CA GLY A 150 -3.43 30.24 -8.21
C GLY A 150 -2.67 28.91 -8.37
N GLN A 151 -3.27 27.98 -9.13
CA GLN A 151 -2.79 26.59 -9.26
C GLN A 151 -1.30 26.48 -9.62
N ASN A 152 -0.85 27.34 -10.53
CA ASN A 152 0.54 27.33 -11.01
C ASN A 152 1.53 27.89 -9.98
N GLN A 153 1.10 28.78 -9.08
CA GLN A 153 1.98 29.36 -8.08
C GLN A 153 2.31 28.34 -6.99
N VAL A 154 1.29 27.71 -6.37
CA VAL A 154 1.51 26.74 -5.30
C VAL A 154 2.28 25.52 -5.80
N ALA A 155 1.96 25.03 -7.01
CA ALA A 155 2.70 23.94 -7.63
C ALA A 155 4.17 24.30 -7.87
N ARG A 156 4.46 25.55 -8.28
CA ARG A 156 5.83 26.07 -8.44
C ARG A 156 6.56 26.15 -7.10
N GLU A 157 5.95 26.74 -6.07
CA GLU A 157 6.55 26.84 -4.72
C GLU A 157 6.91 25.46 -4.13
N ILE A 158 6.07 24.44 -4.39
CA ILE A 158 6.34 23.05 -3.98
C ILE A 158 7.48 22.45 -4.82
N LYS A 159 7.49 22.66 -6.13
CA LYS A 159 8.57 22.21 -7.03
C LYS A 159 9.91 22.81 -6.61
N ASP A 160 9.94 24.11 -6.32
CA ASP A 160 11.13 24.85 -5.92
C ASP A 160 11.58 24.52 -4.50
N PHE A 161 10.69 23.94 -3.68
CA PHE A 161 11.05 23.26 -2.43
C PHE A 161 11.69 21.89 -2.68
N VAL A 162 11.14 21.06 -3.57
CA VAL A 162 11.65 19.70 -3.83
C VAL A 162 13.03 19.73 -4.52
N HIS A 163 13.20 20.56 -5.55
CA HIS A 163 14.37 20.53 -6.42
C HIS A 163 15.73 20.64 -5.68
N PRO A 164 15.93 21.54 -4.69
CA PRO A 164 17.22 21.69 -4.02
C PRO A 164 17.65 20.50 -3.14
N HIS A 165 16.77 19.53 -2.89
CA HIS A 165 17.09 18.28 -2.18
C HIS A 165 17.89 17.30 -3.05
N ASN A 166 17.90 17.52 -4.37
CA ASN A 166 18.78 16.85 -5.31
C ASN A 166 20.20 17.46 -5.16
N LYS A 167 21.17 16.66 -4.67
CA LYS A 167 22.58 17.05 -4.53
C LYS A 167 23.51 16.38 -5.56
N GLY A 168 22.95 15.74 -6.58
CA GLY A 168 23.68 15.02 -7.62
C GLY A 168 24.01 13.57 -7.24
N ASP A 169 24.69 13.37 -6.12
CA ASP A 169 25.09 12.04 -5.59
C ASP A 169 24.07 11.44 -4.62
N ARG A 170 23.27 12.29 -3.96
CA ARG A 170 22.23 11.90 -3.01
C ARG A 170 20.98 12.75 -3.13
N PHE A 171 19.86 12.17 -2.70
CA PHE A 171 18.59 12.88 -2.56
C PHE A 171 18.25 13.02 -1.08
N LEU A 172 18.33 14.24 -0.55
CA LEU A 172 18.22 14.51 0.88
C LEU A 172 16.77 14.49 1.36
N HIS A 173 16.53 13.96 2.56
CA HIS A 173 15.23 14.04 3.23
C HIS A 173 14.91 15.46 3.69
N CYS A 174 15.91 16.17 4.24
CA CYS A 174 15.83 17.57 4.67
C CYS A 174 17.22 18.23 4.62
N PHE A 175 17.29 19.53 4.89
CA PHE A 175 18.55 20.30 4.90
C PHE A 175 19.25 20.36 6.27
N VAL A 176 18.74 19.66 7.28
CA VAL A 176 19.36 19.61 8.62
C VAL A 176 20.66 18.81 8.54
N GLU A 177 21.76 19.43 8.96
CA GLU A 177 23.06 18.77 9.12
C GLU A 177 22.93 17.57 10.07
N ASP A 178 23.64 16.49 9.76
CA ASP A 178 23.65 15.27 10.58
C ASP A 178 22.30 14.58 10.83
N CYS A 179 21.28 14.87 10.02
CA CYS A 179 19.96 14.24 10.12
C CYS A 179 20.05 12.70 10.13
N GLU A 180 19.62 12.09 11.24
CA GLU A 180 19.60 10.63 11.45
C GLU A 180 18.80 9.89 10.37
N ILE A 181 17.72 10.50 9.86
CA ILE A 181 16.94 9.92 8.76
C ILE A 181 17.77 9.91 7.48
N CYS A 182 18.45 11.02 7.15
CA CYS A 182 19.34 11.07 5.99
C CYS A 182 20.50 10.06 6.09
N LYS A 183 21.01 9.78 7.30
CA LYS A 183 22.06 8.79 7.54
C LYS A 183 21.58 7.35 7.37
N LYS A 184 20.34 7.05 7.80
CA LYS A 184 19.79 5.68 7.87
C LYS A 184 18.97 5.25 6.65
N THR A 185 18.62 6.18 5.75
CA THR A 185 17.68 5.90 4.65
C THR A 185 18.34 6.07 3.29
N SER A 186 17.87 5.31 2.29
CA SER A 186 18.38 5.44 0.93
C SER A 186 17.83 6.67 0.24
N SER A 187 18.66 7.26 -0.63
CA SER A 187 18.23 8.28 -1.59
C SER A 187 17.02 7.82 -2.40
N ALA A 188 16.92 6.53 -2.75
CA ALA A 188 15.79 5.98 -3.51
C ALA A 188 14.44 6.10 -2.78
N ARG A 189 14.41 5.93 -1.46
CA ARG A 189 13.17 6.08 -0.67
C ARG A 189 12.69 7.53 -0.67
N THR A 190 13.60 8.47 -0.44
CA THR A 190 13.25 9.89 -0.47
C THR A 190 12.89 10.35 -1.88
N LEU A 191 13.60 9.86 -2.90
CA LEU A 191 13.28 10.11 -4.30
C LEU A 191 11.87 9.62 -4.65
N TYR A 192 11.48 8.43 -4.20
CA TYR A 192 10.11 7.92 -4.41
C TYR A 192 9.05 8.92 -3.92
N PHE A 193 9.21 9.45 -2.70
CA PHE A 193 8.29 10.47 -2.17
C PHE A 193 8.37 11.80 -2.91
N ALA A 194 9.56 12.23 -3.33
CA ALA A 194 9.72 13.42 -4.16
C ALA A 194 9.01 13.30 -5.51
N LEU A 195 9.12 12.15 -6.18
CA LEU A 195 8.42 11.88 -7.44
C LEU A 195 6.89 11.90 -7.24
N GLU A 196 6.40 11.30 -6.16
CA GLU A 196 4.97 11.36 -5.84
C GLU A 196 4.48 12.79 -5.53
N ILE A 197 5.27 13.62 -4.83
CA ILE A 197 4.96 15.05 -4.63
C ILE A 197 4.82 15.76 -5.97
N LEU A 198 5.78 15.60 -6.88
CA LEU A 198 5.76 16.23 -8.20
C LEU A 198 4.50 15.81 -8.98
N ARG A 199 4.13 14.54 -8.94
CA ARG A 199 2.90 14.04 -9.57
C ARG A 199 1.63 14.56 -8.92
N LEU A 200 1.61 14.70 -7.59
CA LEU A 200 0.50 15.29 -6.83
C LEU A 200 0.22 16.74 -7.23
N VAL A 201 1.26 17.50 -7.60
CA VAL A 201 1.14 18.88 -8.10
C VAL A 201 0.98 18.97 -9.62
N GLY A 202 0.79 17.84 -10.32
CA GLY A 202 0.52 17.79 -11.76
C GLY A 202 1.76 17.78 -12.66
N ILE A 203 2.95 17.57 -12.13
CA ILE A 203 4.18 17.46 -12.91
C ILE A 203 4.39 16.01 -13.37
N ASP A 204 4.50 15.80 -14.68
CA ASP A 204 4.82 14.49 -15.26
C ASP A 204 6.32 14.19 -15.14
N THR A 205 6.68 13.39 -14.15
CA THR A 205 8.07 13.02 -13.86
C THR A 205 8.73 12.16 -14.94
N ARG A 206 7.95 11.56 -15.86
CA ARG A 206 8.48 10.74 -16.97
C ARG A 206 9.24 11.58 -17.99
N LEU A 207 8.89 12.86 -18.12
CA LEU A 207 9.54 13.81 -19.02
C LEU A 207 10.95 14.20 -18.57
N SER A 208 11.27 13.97 -17.29
CA SER A 208 12.57 14.32 -16.69
C SER A 208 13.27 13.10 -16.07
N LYS A 209 13.04 11.91 -16.62
CA LYS A 209 13.60 10.63 -16.11
C LYS A 209 15.12 10.64 -16.02
N ASP A 210 15.81 11.31 -16.94
CA ASP A 210 17.27 11.38 -16.96
C ASP A 210 17.84 12.15 -15.76
N SER A 211 17.12 13.16 -15.26
CA SER A 211 17.49 13.93 -14.06
C SER A 211 17.48 13.10 -12.77
N PHE A 212 16.85 11.92 -12.79
CA PHE A 212 16.73 11.04 -11.63
C PHE A 212 17.50 9.72 -11.79
N ARG A 213 18.05 9.44 -12.97
CA ARG A 213 18.63 8.13 -13.31
C ARG A 213 19.86 7.80 -12.46
N SER A 214 20.69 8.79 -12.12
CA SER A 214 21.90 8.62 -11.29
C SER A 214 21.61 8.06 -9.90
N TYR A 215 20.42 8.32 -9.34
CA TYR A 215 20.03 7.80 -8.02
C TYR A 215 19.60 6.32 -8.06
N LEU A 216 19.38 5.79 -9.25
CA LEU A 216 18.87 4.44 -9.48
C LEU A 216 19.97 3.49 -9.97
N THR A 217 21.22 3.96 -10.12
CA THR A 217 22.34 3.15 -10.63
C THR A 217 23.09 2.35 -9.56
N ASP A 218 22.74 2.49 -8.28
CA ASP A 218 23.45 1.75 -7.22
C ASP A 218 23.31 0.23 -7.42
N LYS A 219 24.45 -0.45 -7.42
CA LYS A 219 24.61 -1.89 -7.69
C LYS A 219 24.54 -2.74 -6.43
N LYS A 220 24.55 -2.14 -5.23
CA LYS A 220 24.49 -2.91 -3.98
C LYS A 220 23.13 -3.59 -3.84
N ARG A 221 23.17 -4.88 -3.50
CA ARG A 221 22.00 -5.63 -3.01
C ARG A 221 21.66 -5.07 -1.64
N ASP A 222 20.69 -4.18 -1.61
CA ASP A 222 20.23 -3.50 -0.41
C ASP A 222 18.74 -3.81 -0.24
N PRO A 223 18.27 -4.17 0.97
CA PRO A 223 16.88 -4.03 1.40
C PRO A 223 16.10 -2.85 0.81
N LEU A 224 16.79 -1.73 0.57
CA LEU A 224 16.25 -0.49 0.02
C LEU A 224 15.99 -0.52 -1.50
N MET A 225 16.30 -1.62 -2.19
CA MET A 225 16.01 -1.84 -3.61
C MET A 225 14.50 -1.76 -3.92
N VAL A 226 13.64 -2.01 -2.94
CA VAL A 226 12.18 -1.87 -3.08
C VAL A 226 11.79 -0.48 -3.57
N PHE A 227 12.37 0.58 -3.01
CA PHE A 227 12.08 1.95 -3.43
C PHE A 227 12.70 2.32 -4.79
N LYS A 228 13.83 1.70 -5.14
CA LYS A 228 14.40 1.83 -6.49
C LYS A 228 13.46 1.25 -7.55
N LEU A 229 12.89 0.07 -7.30
CA LEU A 229 11.91 -0.56 -8.18
C LEU A 229 10.62 0.26 -8.31
N LEU A 230 10.17 0.89 -7.22
CA LEU A 230 9.05 1.83 -7.26
C LEU A 230 9.36 3.09 -8.07
N CYS A 231 10.56 3.65 -7.93
CA CYS A 231 11.00 4.77 -8.76
C CYS A 231 11.05 4.40 -10.24
N PHE A 232 11.55 3.21 -10.59
CA PHE A 232 11.48 2.72 -11.98
C PHE A 232 10.05 2.68 -12.49
N LYS A 233 9.10 2.21 -11.67
CA LYS A 233 7.69 2.19 -12.05
C LYS A 233 7.12 3.59 -12.30
N LEU A 234 7.42 4.54 -11.42
CA LEU A 234 6.96 5.94 -11.53
C LEU A 234 7.56 6.67 -12.75
N LEU A 235 8.77 6.30 -13.15
CA LEU A 235 9.50 6.92 -14.27
C LEU A 235 9.29 6.19 -15.61
N ASP A 236 8.46 5.15 -15.64
CA ASP A 236 8.22 4.29 -16.80
C ASP A 236 9.51 3.63 -17.33
N LEU A 237 10.30 3.09 -16.41
CA LEU A 237 11.58 2.40 -16.63
C LEU A 237 11.47 0.90 -16.31
N ASP A 238 10.31 0.27 -16.58
CA ASP A 238 10.07 -1.16 -16.32
C ASP A 238 11.14 -2.05 -16.98
N SER A 239 11.67 -1.66 -18.15
CA SER A 239 12.74 -2.37 -18.88
C SER A 239 14.05 -2.48 -18.09
N ASN A 240 14.24 -1.68 -17.05
CA ASN A 240 15.46 -1.67 -16.24
C ASN A 240 15.36 -2.66 -15.05
N VAL A 241 14.22 -3.34 -14.89
CA VAL A 241 14.00 -4.33 -13.83
C VAL A 241 14.51 -5.69 -14.28
N ASN A 242 15.44 -6.25 -13.51
CA ASN A 242 15.97 -7.60 -13.72
C ASN A 242 15.22 -8.60 -12.84
N GLU A 243 14.90 -9.78 -13.37
CA GLU A 243 14.33 -10.90 -12.63
C GLU A 243 15.11 -11.24 -11.34
N LYS A 244 16.45 -11.26 -11.41
CA LYS A 244 17.32 -11.54 -10.24
C LYS A 244 17.07 -10.56 -9.09
N ALA A 245 16.64 -9.33 -9.40
CA ALA A 245 16.28 -8.33 -8.40
C ALA A 245 15.01 -8.76 -7.65
N LEU A 246 13.98 -9.21 -8.37
CA LEU A 246 12.74 -9.70 -7.73
C LEU A 246 12.98 -11.02 -6.98
N GLN A 247 13.75 -11.96 -7.56
CA GLN A 247 14.13 -13.21 -6.87
C GLN A 247 14.84 -12.95 -5.54
N TYR A 248 15.72 -11.94 -5.49
CA TYR A 248 16.36 -11.53 -4.24
C TYR A 248 15.35 -11.05 -3.18
N LEU A 249 14.28 -10.37 -3.59
CA LEU A 249 13.22 -9.95 -2.67
C LEU A 249 12.46 -11.15 -2.07
N HIS A 250 12.23 -12.21 -2.85
CA HIS A 250 11.57 -13.43 -2.36
C HIS A 250 12.33 -14.12 -1.23
N GLN A 251 13.67 -14.02 -1.20
CA GLN A 251 14.52 -14.65 -0.18
C GLN A 251 14.30 -14.08 1.24
N PHE A 252 13.57 -12.96 1.37
CA PHE A 252 13.28 -12.36 2.66
C PHE A 252 11.97 -12.82 3.30
N GLN A 253 11.20 -13.68 2.62
CA GLN A 253 10.01 -14.28 3.22
C GLN A 253 10.42 -15.21 4.37
N LYS A 254 9.65 -15.16 5.46
CA LYS A 254 9.87 -15.94 6.69
C LYS A 254 8.82 -17.03 6.82
N GLU A 255 9.03 -17.93 7.76
CA GLU A 255 8.13 -19.07 8.02
C GLU A 255 6.72 -18.61 8.41
N ASN A 256 6.60 -17.50 9.13
CA ASN A 256 5.31 -16.88 9.43
C ASN A 256 4.65 -16.18 8.22
N GLY A 257 5.24 -16.29 7.03
CA GLY A 257 4.72 -15.79 5.76
C GLY A 257 5.00 -14.31 5.46
N GLY A 258 5.38 -13.52 6.47
CA GLY A 258 5.79 -12.12 6.30
C GLY A 258 7.23 -11.97 5.84
N PHE A 259 7.64 -10.75 5.54
CA PHE A 259 9.00 -10.44 5.08
C PHE A 259 9.82 -9.68 6.13
N SER A 260 11.11 -10.00 6.21
CA SER A 260 12.07 -9.31 7.07
C SER A 260 13.50 -9.42 6.52
N PHE A 261 14.23 -8.31 6.55
CA PHE A 261 15.65 -8.27 6.18
C PHE A 261 16.58 -8.85 7.26
N LYS A 262 16.03 -9.11 8.45
CA LYS A 262 16.74 -9.74 9.56
C LYS A 262 16.39 -11.24 9.61
N LYS A 263 17.15 -12.04 10.36
CA LYS A 263 16.87 -13.48 10.59
C LYS A 263 15.69 -13.75 11.57
N ILE A 264 14.81 -12.76 11.77
CA ILE A 264 13.64 -12.84 12.64
C ILE A 264 12.37 -12.87 11.80
N ASP A 265 11.24 -13.10 12.47
CA ASP A 265 9.88 -13.03 11.93
C ASP A 265 9.61 -11.83 11.01
N GLY A 266 8.65 -12.04 10.10
CA GLY A 266 8.14 -11.02 9.22
C GLY A 266 7.67 -9.77 9.98
N LYS A 267 7.98 -8.59 9.44
CA LYS A 267 7.53 -7.30 9.99
C LYS A 267 6.49 -6.68 9.08
N ILE A 268 5.46 -6.05 9.64
CA ILE A 268 4.33 -5.48 8.88
C ILE A 268 4.82 -4.45 7.85
N ASN A 269 5.65 -3.50 8.26
CA ASN A 269 6.16 -2.47 7.33
C ASN A 269 7.04 -3.05 6.22
N THR A 270 7.89 -4.02 6.52
CA THR A 270 8.75 -4.67 5.52
C THR A 270 7.90 -5.49 4.54
N THR A 271 6.98 -6.29 5.06
CA THR A 271 6.00 -7.07 4.29
C THR A 271 5.19 -6.17 3.36
N PHE A 272 4.69 -5.04 3.85
CA PHE A 272 3.95 -4.07 3.05
C PHE A 272 4.69 -3.66 1.78
N TRP A 273 5.91 -3.14 1.94
CA TRP A 273 6.66 -2.62 0.81
C TRP A 273 7.14 -3.71 -0.15
N LEU A 274 7.56 -4.88 0.37
CA LEU A 274 7.96 -6.00 -0.48
C LEU A 274 6.79 -6.58 -1.27
N VAL A 275 5.67 -6.89 -0.62
CA VAL A 275 4.50 -7.44 -1.30
C VAL A 275 3.96 -6.47 -2.33
N TYR A 276 3.95 -5.17 -2.01
CA TYR A 276 3.52 -4.16 -2.97
C TYR A 276 4.39 -4.15 -4.25
N VAL A 277 5.70 -4.26 -4.13
CA VAL A 277 6.60 -4.34 -5.29
C VAL A 277 6.47 -5.67 -6.03
N LEU A 278 6.37 -6.79 -5.31
CA LEU A 278 6.15 -8.11 -5.93
C LEU A 278 4.84 -8.15 -6.72
N ASP A 279 3.81 -7.46 -6.25
CA ASP A 279 2.53 -7.37 -6.96
C ASP A 279 2.61 -6.54 -8.24
N ILE A 280 3.22 -5.35 -8.16
CA ILE A 280 3.44 -4.46 -9.33
C ILE A 280 4.22 -5.16 -10.45
N TYR A 281 5.14 -6.05 -10.10
CA TYR A 281 6.00 -6.79 -11.02
C TYR A 281 5.64 -8.28 -11.12
N SER A 282 4.42 -8.66 -10.71
CA SER A 282 3.96 -10.04 -10.74
C SER A 282 3.88 -10.64 -12.15
N TRP A 283 3.80 -9.79 -13.18
CA TRP A 283 3.88 -10.15 -14.59
C TRP A 283 5.28 -10.65 -15.01
N LEU A 284 6.32 -10.30 -14.25
CA LEU A 284 7.70 -10.72 -14.50
C LEU A 284 8.08 -11.92 -13.62
N ILE A 285 7.89 -11.81 -12.31
CA ILE A 285 8.06 -12.93 -11.38
C ILE A 285 6.84 -13.03 -10.46
N ASN A 286 6.25 -14.22 -10.47
CA ASN A 286 5.07 -14.50 -9.68
C ASN A 286 5.42 -14.71 -8.18
N TYR A 287 4.46 -14.46 -7.29
CA TYR A 287 4.60 -14.66 -5.83
C TYR A 287 3.45 -15.49 -5.25
N ASN A 288 3.73 -16.26 -4.19
CA ASN A 288 2.69 -17.03 -3.48
C ASN A 288 1.95 -16.14 -2.47
N PRO A 289 0.64 -15.88 -2.63
CA PRO A 289 -0.13 -15.04 -1.72
C PRO A 289 -0.51 -15.74 -0.41
N ILE A 290 -0.47 -17.09 -0.33
CA ILE A 290 -1.05 -17.84 0.80
C ILE A 290 -0.31 -17.58 2.12
N PRO A 291 1.04 -17.68 2.20
CA PRO A 291 1.74 -17.38 3.45
C PRO A 291 1.57 -15.90 3.85
N ILE A 292 1.46 -15.00 2.88
CA ILE A 292 1.23 -13.57 3.13
C ILE A 292 -0.15 -13.36 3.78
N TYR A 293 -1.18 -14.07 3.31
CA TYR A 293 -2.50 -14.04 3.94
C TYR A 293 -2.47 -14.56 5.37
N SER A 294 -1.79 -15.69 5.62
CA SER A 294 -1.59 -16.24 6.96
C SER A 294 -0.92 -15.21 7.90
N PHE A 295 0.15 -14.56 7.42
CA PHE A 295 0.82 -13.47 8.14
C PHE A 295 -0.13 -12.32 8.48
N ILE A 296 -0.95 -11.90 7.51
CA ILE A 296 -1.91 -10.80 7.70
C ILE A 296 -2.90 -11.15 8.80
N ASN A 297 -3.55 -12.32 8.74
CA ASN A 297 -4.55 -12.71 9.73
C ASN A 297 -3.94 -12.86 11.13
N SER A 298 -2.76 -13.47 11.24
CA SER A 298 -2.04 -13.56 12.51
C SER A 298 -1.77 -12.18 13.12
N LYS A 299 -1.32 -11.21 12.30
CA LYS A 299 -1.05 -9.84 12.77
C LYS A 299 -2.30 -9.00 13.00
N LEU A 300 -3.39 -9.24 12.26
CA LEU A 300 -4.68 -8.62 12.54
C LEU A 300 -5.17 -9.07 13.91
N ASN A 301 -5.17 -10.38 14.19
CA ASN A 301 -5.60 -10.92 15.47
C ASN A 301 -4.74 -10.38 16.63
N GLU A 302 -3.41 -10.29 16.47
CA GLU A 302 -2.52 -9.67 17.48
C GLU A 302 -2.88 -8.20 17.76
N ILE A 303 -3.22 -7.43 16.73
CA ILE A 303 -3.58 -6.01 16.89
C ILE A 303 -4.94 -5.85 17.55
N LEU A 304 -5.89 -6.75 17.24
CA LEU A 304 -7.29 -6.65 17.68
C LEU A 304 -7.56 -7.35 19.02
N SER A 305 -6.63 -8.13 19.56
CA SER A 305 -6.85 -8.95 20.76
C SER A 305 -7.05 -8.16 22.05
N GLU A 306 -6.53 -6.93 22.13
CA GLU A 306 -6.54 -6.13 23.34
C GLU A 306 -6.79 -4.64 23.06
N ASP A 307 -7.56 -3.99 23.92
CA ASP A 307 -7.81 -2.55 23.82
C ASP A 307 -6.53 -1.70 24.05
N SER A 308 -5.55 -2.25 24.77
CA SER A 308 -4.22 -1.66 24.97
C SER A 308 -3.49 -1.39 23.63
N ASN A 309 -3.84 -2.16 22.59
CA ASN A 309 -3.26 -2.02 21.25
C ASN A 309 -3.83 -0.86 20.44
N ARG A 310 -4.79 -0.09 20.95
CA ARG A 310 -5.37 1.08 20.27
C ARG A 310 -4.40 2.28 20.30
N THR A 311 -3.25 2.14 19.66
CA THR A 311 -2.22 3.18 19.52
C THR A 311 -2.06 3.63 18.07
N LEU A 312 -1.53 4.85 17.86
CA LEU A 312 -1.26 5.39 16.52
C LEU A 312 -0.36 4.47 15.66
N ILE A 313 0.58 3.78 16.30
CA ILE A 313 1.48 2.83 15.63
C ILE A 313 0.68 1.63 15.11
N LYS A 314 -0.14 1.01 15.97
CA LYS A 314 -0.97 -0.13 15.59
C LYS A 314 -2.02 0.23 14.53
N MET A 315 -2.56 1.45 14.56
CA MET A 315 -3.42 1.96 13.49
C MET A 315 -2.69 2.04 12.14
N MET A 316 -1.44 2.52 12.13
CA MET A 316 -0.62 2.52 10.91
C MET A 316 -0.26 1.11 10.43
N GLU A 317 -0.11 0.15 11.35
CA GLU A 317 0.13 -1.26 11.02
C GLU A 317 -1.13 -1.90 10.42
N LEU A 318 -2.29 -1.71 11.06
CA LEU A 318 -3.59 -2.16 10.57
C LEU A 318 -3.89 -1.62 9.16
N SER A 319 -3.67 -0.32 8.94
CA SER A 319 -3.79 0.33 7.62
C SER A 319 -2.97 -0.41 6.55
N LYS A 320 -1.71 -0.75 6.85
CA LYS A 320 -0.85 -1.50 5.92
C LYS A 320 -1.36 -2.91 5.66
N LEU A 321 -1.79 -3.62 6.71
CA LEU A 321 -2.33 -4.98 6.57
C LEU A 321 -3.57 -5.02 5.68
N ILE A 322 -4.52 -4.10 5.90
CA ILE A 322 -5.74 -4.00 5.08
C ILE A 322 -5.41 -3.67 3.62
N ILE A 323 -4.43 -2.79 3.36
CA ILE A 323 -3.99 -2.50 1.99
C ILE A 323 -3.36 -3.74 1.34
N ILE A 324 -2.46 -4.45 2.03
CA ILE A 324 -1.84 -5.68 1.48
C ILE A 324 -2.91 -6.72 1.19
N LEU A 325 -3.84 -6.92 2.12
CA LEU A 325 -4.95 -7.85 1.95
C LEU A 325 -5.71 -7.56 0.66
N SER A 326 -6.10 -6.29 0.44
CA SER A 326 -6.78 -5.87 -0.78
C SER A 326 -5.98 -6.10 -2.07
N ILE A 327 -4.65 -6.04 -1.99
CA ILE A 327 -3.74 -6.27 -3.13
C ILE A 327 -3.69 -7.76 -3.46
N ILE A 328 -3.47 -8.62 -2.46
CA ILE A 328 -3.26 -10.05 -2.70
C ILE A 328 -4.56 -10.83 -2.87
N TRP A 329 -5.71 -10.27 -2.43
CA TRP A 329 -6.98 -10.99 -2.26
C TRP A 329 -7.38 -11.81 -3.48
N LYS A 330 -7.47 -11.17 -4.66
CA LYS A 330 -7.89 -11.84 -5.90
C LYS A 330 -7.01 -13.05 -6.22
N LYS A 331 -5.69 -12.90 -6.03
CA LYS A 331 -4.73 -13.96 -6.33
C LYS A 331 -4.79 -15.06 -5.29
N PHE A 332 -4.94 -14.67 -4.03
CA PHE A 332 -5.15 -15.59 -2.91
C PHE A 332 -6.37 -16.46 -3.15
N ILE A 333 -7.53 -15.85 -3.38
CA ILE A 333 -8.77 -16.59 -3.47
C ILE A 333 -8.83 -17.49 -4.72
N ASN A 334 -8.35 -17.01 -5.86
CA ASN A 334 -8.21 -17.85 -7.05
C ASN A 334 -7.33 -19.09 -6.80
N THR A 335 -6.31 -18.97 -5.95
CA THR A 335 -5.43 -20.10 -5.60
C THR A 335 -6.16 -21.06 -4.67
N ILE A 336 -6.88 -20.54 -3.68
CA ILE A 336 -7.66 -21.31 -2.72
C ILE A 336 -8.80 -22.05 -3.40
N GLU A 337 -9.63 -21.38 -4.20
CA GLU A 337 -10.73 -21.99 -4.96
C GLU A 337 -10.22 -23.12 -5.85
N ARG A 338 -9.16 -22.89 -6.62
CA ARG A 338 -8.58 -23.92 -7.51
C ARG A 338 -8.12 -25.16 -6.74
N VAL A 339 -7.56 -24.98 -5.56
CA VAL A 339 -7.04 -26.07 -4.74
C VAL A 339 -8.19 -26.79 -4.04
N LEU A 340 -8.99 -26.06 -3.27
CA LEU A 340 -10.08 -26.63 -2.47
C LEU A 340 -11.13 -27.28 -3.35
N PHE A 341 -11.58 -26.63 -4.42
CA PHE A 341 -12.66 -27.19 -5.24
C PHE A 341 -12.21 -28.43 -5.99
N LYS A 342 -10.95 -28.46 -6.45
CA LYS A 342 -10.38 -29.66 -7.05
C LYS A 342 -10.33 -30.83 -6.07
N GLN A 343 -9.94 -30.58 -4.81
CA GLN A 343 -9.89 -31.63 -3.80
C GLN A 343 -11.29 -32.09 -3.36
N LEU A 344 -12.21 -31.15 -3.15
CA LEU A 344 -13.61 -31.46 -2.83
C LEU A 344 -14.30 -32.25 -3.95
N GLU A 345 -14.00 -31.96 -5.22
CA GLU A 345 -14.51 -32.74 -6.36
C GLU A 345 -14.00 -34.19 -6.33
N GLN A 346 -12.73 -34.40 -5.93
CA GLN A 346 -12.09 -35.71 -5.92
C GLN A 346 -12.46 -36.56 -4.70
N GLU A 347 -12.41 -35.98 -3.50
CA GLU A 347 -12.48 -36.72 -2.23
C GLU A 347 -13.70 -36.35 -1.37
N LYS A 348 -14.48 -35.32 -1.74
CA LYS A 348 -15.59 -34.74 -0.96
C LYS A 348 -15.22 -34.15 0.41
N TYR A 349 -13.97 -34.28 0.84
CA TYR A 349 -13.41 -33.63 2.01
C TYR A 349 -12.04 -33.03 1.66
N VAL A 350 -11.53 -32.15 2.54
CA VAL A 350 -10.15 -31.66 2.46
C VAL A 350 -9.53 -31.75 3.84
N ASP A 351 -8.37 -32.41 3.92
CA ASP A 351 -7.60 -32.42 5.16
C ASP A 351 -7.01 -31.03 5.44
N SER A 352 -7.42 -30.44 6.57
CA SER A 352 -6.90 -29.14 7.03
C SER A 352 -5.37 -29.14 7.21
N ASN A 353 -4.77 -30.29 7.53
CA ASN A 353 -3.32 -30.43 7.64
C ASN A 353 -2.65 -30.38 6.28
N GLN A 354 -3.29 -30.90 5.23
CA GLN A 354 -2.80 -30.76 3.86
C GLN A 354 -2.85 -29.31 3.40
N ILE A 355 -3.92 -28.57 3.76
CA ILE A 355 -4.02 -27.12 3.50
C ILE A 355 -2.87 -26.36 4.19
N LYS A 356 -2.61 -26.66 5.46
CA LYS A 356 -1.54 -26.04 6.24
C LYS A 356 -0.14 -26.35 5.68
N THR A 357 0.15 -27.64 5.46
CA THR A 357 1.50 -28.12 5.10
C THR A 357 1.84 -27.91 3.64
N SER A 358 0.90 -28.13 2.72
CA SER A 358 1.17 -28.07 1.28
C SER A 358 1.06 -26.65 0.72
N PHE A 359 0.23 -25.80 1.34
CA PHE A 359 -0.05 -24.46 0.81
C PHE A 359 0.45 -23.33 1.72
N GLY A 360 0.84 -23.62 2.96
CA GLY A 360 1.38 -22.64 3.91
C GLY A 360 0.31 -21.78 4.60
N LEU A 361 -0.96 -22.19 4.56
CA LEU A 361 -2.05 -21.50 5.26
C LEU A 361 -2.09 -21.93 6.73
N THR A 362 -1.12 -21.47 7.52
CA THR A 362 -0.99 -21.83 8.94
C THR A 362 -2.03 -21.17 9.83
N HIS A 363 -2.47 -19.96 9.46
CA HIS A 363 -3.55 -19.20 10.08
C HIS A 363 -4.52 -18.76 8.99
N GLY A 364 -5.81 -18.60 9.31
CA GLY A 364 -6.78 -18.10 8.34
C GLY A 364 -7.73 -19.13 7.73
N ILE A 365 -7.74 -20.38 8.20
CA ILE A 365 -8.54 -21.45 7.57
C ILE A 365 -10.03 -21.30 7.86
N GLU A 366 -10.39 -20.87 9.06
CA GLU A 366 -11.78 -20.59 9.48
C GLU A 366 -12.35 -19.43 8.67
N GLU A 367 -11.51 -18.45 8.37
CA GLU A 367 -11.80 -17.28 7.56
C GLU A 367 -12.05 -17.64 6.10
N VAL A 368 -11.24 -18.54 5.54
CA VAL A 368 -11.46 -19.08 4.19
C VAL A 368 -12.78 -19.83 4.11
N ILE A 369 -13.11 -20.63 5.13
CA ILE A 369 -14.38 -21.37 5.18
C ILE A 369 -15.57 -20.43 5.33
N SER A 370 -15.45 -19.41 6.19
CA SER A 370 -16.47 -18.38 6.35
C SER A 370 -16.74 -17.67 5.02
N TYR A 371 -15.67 -17.28 4.31
CA TYR A 371 -15.79 -16.72 2.96
C TYR A 371 -16.49 -17.68 2.00
N ILE A 372 -16.11 -18.96 1.95
CA ILE A 372 -16.75 -19.91 1.03
C ILE A 372 -18.24 -20.06 1.33
N ASN A 373 -18.61 -20.19 2.61
CA ASN A 373 -20.00 -20.35 3.03
C ASN A 373 -20.85 -19.10 2.77
N GLU A 374 -20.26 -17.92 2.79
CA GLU A 374 -20.95 -16.67 2.50
C GLU A 374 -21.16 -16.44 0.99
N TYR A 375 -20.20 -16.85 0.15
CA TYR A 375 -20.17 -16.50 -1.27
C TYR A 375 -20.53 -17.65 -2.23
N TYR A 376 -20.59 -18.90 -1.77
CA TYR A 376 -20.92 -20.06 -2.61
C TYR A 376 -22.21 -20.76 -2.13
N THR A 377 -22.86 -21.49 -3.03
CA THR A 377 -24.13 -22.18 -2.75
C THR A 377 -23.98 -23.42 -1.88
N PHE A 378 -22.75 -23.88 -1.65
CA PHE A 378 -22.45 -25.02 -0.79
C PHE A 378 -21.76 -24.57 0.48
N ASN A 379 -21.95 -25.32 1.56
CA ASN A 379 -21.33 -25.03 2.85
C ASN A 379 -20.25 -26.06 3.15
N ILE A 380 -19.09 -25.57 3.57
CA ILE A 380 -18.02 -26.34 4.18
C ILE A 380 -18.16 -26.22 5.70
N ARG A 381 -17.99 -27.34 6.40
CA ARG A 381 -17.88 -27.37 7.87
C ARG A 381 -16.51 -27.91 8.25
N ILE A 382 -15.90 -27.32 9.27
CA ILE A 382 -14.74 -27.92 9.92
C ILE A 382 -15.28 -29.05 10.81
N LEU A 383 -14.81 -30.27 10.57
CA LEU A 383 -15.10 -31.40 11.42
C LEU A 383 -13.93 -31.59 12.38
N ASP A 384 -14.20 -31.53 13.67
CA ASP A 384 -13.26 -31.97 14.69
C ASP A 384 -13.46 -33.48 14.88
N ASN A 385 -12.51 -34.26 14.40
CA ASN A 385 -12.57 -35.72 14.43
C ASN A 385 -12.78 -36.27 15.85
N GLN A 386 -12.24 -35.61 16.88
CA GLN A 386 -12.39 -36.06 18.27
C GLN A 386 -13.81 -35.78 18.77
N LEU A 387 -14.36 -34.61 18.45
CA LEU A 387 -15.73 -34.23 18.78
C LEU A 387 -16.75 -35.12 18.05
N GLU A 388 -16.55 -35.37 16.76
CA GLU A 388 -17.40 -36.26 15.96
C GLU A 388 -17.32 -37.71 16.45
N PHE A 389 -16.12 -38.20 16.79
CA PHE A 389 -15.97 -39.52 17.40
C PHE A 389 -16.68 -39.61 18.75
N ASN A 390 -16.56 -38.60 19.61
CA ASN A 390 -17.26 -38.57 20.89
C ASN A 390 -18.79 -38.53 20.73
N ASN A 391 -19.29 -37.77 19.75
CA ASN A 391 -20.73 -37.76 19.41
C ASN A 391 -21.20 -39.12 18.90
N TYR A 392 -20.42 -39.76 18.02
CA TYR A 392 -20.69 -41.11 17.54
C TYR A 392 -20.79 -42.11 18.69
N ILE A 393 -19.79 -42.14 19.58
CA ILE A 393 -19.79 -43.02 20.75
C ILE A 393 -20.99 -42.74 21.67
N ARG A 394 -21.36 -41.47 21.86
CA ARG A 394 -22.51 -41.10 22.69
C ARG A 394 -23.83 -41.64 22.12
N ASP A 395 -23.97 -41.57 20.81
CA ASP A 395 -25.19 -41.91 20.07
C ASP A 395 -25.31 -43.43 19.78
N LEU A 396 -24.25 -44.21 20.06
CA LEU A 396 -24.33 -45.67 20.03
C LEU A 396 -25.29 -46.21 21.09
N SER A 397 -26.09 -47.19 20.68
CA SER A 397 -26.99 -47.93 21.57
C SER A 397 -26.20 -48.73 22.63
N PRO A 398 -26.76 -49.02 23.81
CA PRO A 398 -26.02 -49.62 24.93
C PRO A 398 -25.25 -50.91 24.57
N GLY A 399 -25.77 -51.74 23.66
CA GLY A 399 -25.10 -52.97 23.22
C GLY A 399 -23.98 -52.79 22.18
N GLN A 400 -23.72 -51.55 21.74
CA GLN A 400 -22.65 -51.21 20.80
C GLN A 400 -21.51 -50.42 21.45
N LYS A 401 -21.62 -50.09 22.74
CA LYS A 401 -20.61 -49.35 23.51
C LYS A 401 -19.50 -50.24 24.10
N ASP A 402 -19.68 -51.56 24.08
CA ASP A 402 -18.80 -52.55 24.72
C ASP A 402 -17.76 -53.19 23.76
N PHE A 403 -17.47 -52.58 22.60
CA PHE A 403 -16.48 -53.06 21.62
C PHE A 403 -15.27 -52.13 21.49
#